data_AF-A0A9N8PCK6-F1
#
_entry.id   AF-A0A9N8PCK6-F1
#
_cell.length_a   1.000
_cell.length_b   1.000
_cell.length_c   1.000
_cell.angle_alpha   90.00
_cell.angle_beta   90.00
_cell.angle_gamma   90.00
#
_symmetry.space_group_name_H-M   'P 1'
#
loop_
_entity.id
_entity.type
_entity.pdbx_description
1 polymer ?
#
loop_
_entity_poly.entity_id
_entity_poly.type
_entity_poly.pdbx_seq_one_letter_code
_entity_poly.pdbx_strand_id
1 'polypeptide(L)'
;MSTTFDMGECPICLQGTMLLVLPCGHAAYCRDCHAKAIRNLQEGEPHPSCPNCSRIVPFEAFQSVLDPEFYTVMYNRMLEWDTPATERLFCANTHCLNFIPPSAPTSSRGRQCLSCNNTTCFACKQDAHNGACAEDEGLKEAIKVSQADGGMPCPRCGTVIMRNGGCQHISGNHYGCTHEFCILCGSDWKDCLGSCPESAADADRVQAERDDESDSEDDDVDWEAIQRAQQQAELDEERLAGQSLAAEYSGRDMLLYEELIAHLHIMVIVHAEYLARGPLVRTHITDIAHLVRPADTYGSRRGSLRRRRRVQ
;
A
#
# COMPACT_ATOMS: atom_id res chain seq x y z
N MET A 1 2.45 -30.73 13.19
CA MET A 1 1.43 -31.10 12.18
C MET A 1 2.14 -31.25 10.85
N SER A 2 1.98 -32.37 10.14
CA SER A 2 2.63 -32.54 8.83
C SER A 2 1.89 -31.71 7.78
N THR A 3 2.62 -30.85 7.08
CA THR A 3 2.07 -29.99 6.02
C THR A 3 1.81 -30.81 4.77
N THR A 4 0.58 -30.72 4.26
CA THR A 4 0.15 -31.43 3.06
C THR A 4 -0.02 -30.46 1.90
N PHE A 5 0.34 -30.92 0.70
CA PHE A 5 0.24 -30.15 -0.53
C PHE A 5 -0.56 -30.94 -1.57
N ASP A 6 -1.28 -30.23 -2.43
CA ASP A 6 -2.02 -30.82 -3.54
C ASP A 6 -1.65 -30.11 -4.86
N MET A 7 -1.65 -30.84 -5.97
CA MET A 7 -1.32 -30.27 -7.29
C MET A 7 -2.55 -29.60 -7.88
N GLY A 8 -2.46 -28.31 -8.19
CA GLY A 8 -3.58 -27.58 -8.79
C GLY A 8 -3.18 -26.23 -9.34
N GLU A 9 -4.16 -25.53 -9.90
CA GLU A 9 -3.99 -24.14 -10.35
C GLU A 9 -4.29 -23.19 -9.18
N CYS A 10 -3.36 -22.28 -8.89
CA CYS A 10 -3.56 -21.32 -7.80
C CYS A 10 -4.59 -20.25 -8.19
N PRO A 11 -5.66 -20.05 -7.40
CA PRO A 11 -6.70 -19.06 -7.72
C PRO A 11 -6.22 -17.60 -7.79
N ILE A 12 -5.07 -17.28 -7.18
CA ILE A 12 -4.54 -15.90 -7.12
C ILE A 12 -3.58 -15.61 -8.28
N CYS A 13 -2.64 -16.52 -8.57
CA CYS A 13 -1.63 -16.30 -9.60
C CYS A 13 -1.87 -17.08 -10.90
N LEU A 14 -2.89 -17.94 -10.95
CA LEU A 14 -3.27 -18.76 -12.11
C LEU A 14 -2.14 -19.65 -12.64
N GLN A 15 -1.23 -20.06 -11.75
CA GLN A 15 -0.13 -20.96 -12.07
C GLN A 15 -0.43 -22.37 -11.56
N GLY A 16 -0.14 -23.37 -12.38
CA GLY A 16 -0.14 -24.78 -11.99
C GLY A 16 1.03 -25.08 -11.04
N THR A 17 0.75 -25.30 -9.77
CA THR A 17 1.75 -25.44 -8.72
C THR A 17 1.23 -26.25 -7.53
N MET A 18 2.06 -26.41 -6.49
CA MET A 18 1.64 -27.01 -5.23
C MET A 18 0.81 -26.01 -4.42
N LEU A 19 -0.43 -26.39 -4.11
CA LEU A 19 -1.34 -25.67 -3.22
C LEU A 19 -1.22 -26.21 -1.81
N LEU A 20 -1.21 -25.31 -0.83
CA LEU A 20 -1.23 -25.68 0.57
C LEU A 20 -2.61 -26.22 0.94
N VAL A 21 -2.65 -27.42 1.52
CA VAL A 21 -3.86 -27.98 2.11
C VAL A 21 -3.95 -27.49 3.56
N LEU A 22 -4.97 -26.69 3.82
CA LEU A 22 -5.21 -26.09 5.14
C LEU A 22 -5.77 -27.14 6.13
N PRO A 23 -5.73 -26.88 7.45
CA PRO A 23 -6.28 -27.80 8.46
C PRO A 23 -7.76 -28.16 8.29
N CYS A 24 -8.52 -27.34 7.54
CA CYS A 24 -9.90 -27.63 7.18
C CYS A 24 -10.05 -28.64 6.03
N GLY A 25 -8.96 -29.12 5.44
CA GLY A 25 -8.92 -30.09 4.33
C GLY A 25 -8.95 -29.47 2.93
N HIS A 26 -9.13 -28.15 2.81
CA HIS A 26 -9.17 -27.47 1.52
C HIS A 26 -7.78 -27.08 1.04
N ALA A 27 -7.48 -27.34 -0.24
CA ALA A 27 -6.38 -26.71 -0.95
C ALA A 27 -6.74 -25.25 -1.26
N ALA A 28 -5.90 -24.30 -0.85
CA ALA A 28 -6.19 -22.88 -0.96
C ALA A 28 -5.28 -22.19 -1.99
N TYR A 29 -4.09 -21.78 -1.59
CA TYR A 29 -3.16 -21.03 -2.45
C TYR A 29 -1.80 -21.68 -2.53
N CYS A 30 -0.99 -21.25 -3.50
CA CYS A 30 0.43 -21.56 -3.50
C CYS A 30 1.16 -20.84 -2.36
N ARG A 31 2.38 -21.27 -2.05
CA ARG A 31 3.24 -20.69 -1.01
C ARG A 31 3.34 -19.16 -1.10
N ASP A 32 3.64 -18.64 -2.28
CA ASP A 32 3.92 -17.20 -2.47
C ASP A 32 2.65 -16.36 -2.32
N CYS A 33 1.50 -16.88 -2.77
CA CYS A 33 0.23 -16.21 -2.61
C CYS A 33 -0.26 -16.25 -1.15
N HIS A 34 0.02 -17.32 -0.40
CA HIS A 34 -0.18 -17.33 1.06
C HIS A 34 0.70 -16.29 1.76
N ALA A 35 1.98 -16.18 1.39
CA ALA A 35 2.87 -15.18 1.98
C ALA A 35 2.37 -13.74 1.71
N LYS A 36 1.86 -13.48 0.50
CA LYS A 36 1.23 -12.18 0.14
C LYS A 36 -0.05 -11.92 0.94
N ALA A 37 -0.94 -12.90 1.03
CA ALA A 37 -2.18 -12.77 1.80
C ALA A 37 -1.89 -12.48 3.28
N ILE A 38 -0.94 -13.21 3.87
CA ILE A 38 -0.54 -13.03 5.27
C ILE A 38 0.12 -11.66 5.49
N ARG A 39 0.94 -11.18 4.55
CA ARG A 39 1.54 -9.83 4.63
C ARG A 39 0.50 -8.72 4.69
N ASN A 40 -0.67 -8.95 4.10
CA ASN A 40 -1.75 -7.97 4.01
C ASN A 40 -2.75 -8.05 5.19
N LEU A 41 -2.52 -8.93 6.18
CA LEU A 41 -3.33 -8.96 7.39
C LEU A 41 -3.23 -7.62 8.13
N GLN A 42 -4.30 -7.27 8.85
CA GLN A 42 -4.43 -6.00 9.57
C GLN A 42 -4.94 -6.27 10.98
N GLU A 43 -4.77 -5.31 11.89
CA GLU A 43 -5.21 -5.46 13.28
C GLU A 43 -6.71 -5.77 13.43
N GLY A 44 -7.57 -5.19 12.58
CA GLY A 44 -9.01 -5.48 12.59
C GLY A 44 -9.40 -6.87 12.09
N GLU A 45 -8.54 -7.49 11.28
CA GLU A 45 -8.69 -8.85 10.74
C GLU A 45 -7.34 -9.60 10.86
N PRO A 46 -6.92 -9.94 12.10
CA PRO A 46 -5.55 -10.34 12.36
C PRO A 46 -5.26 -11.79 11.98
N HIS A 47 -6.30 -12.58 11.67
CA HIS A 47 -6.19 -14.02 11.44
C HIS A 47 -6.50 -14.41 9.99
N PRO A 48 -5.67 -15.26 9.36
CA PRO A 48 -5.96 -15.79 8.03
C PRO A 48 -7.17 -16.73 8.09
N SER A 49 -8.03 -16.65 7.07
CA SER A 49 -9.17 -17.53 6.91
C SER A 49 -9.04 -18.38 5.64
N CYS A 50 -9.68 -19.55 5.63
CA CYS A 50 -9.77 -20.38 4.44
C CYS A 50 -10.72 -19.73 3.42
N PRO A 51 -10.33 -19.52 2.16
CA PRO A 51 -11.22 -18.92 1.15
C PRO A 51 -12.44 -19.78 0.81
N ASN A 52 -12.35 -21.10 0.98
CA ASN A 52 -13.41 -22.02 0.56
C ASN A 52 -14.49 -22.22 1.64
N CYS A 53 -14.15 -22.01 2.92
CA CYS A 53 -15.09 -22.27 4.02
C CYS A 53 -15.08 -21.22 5.14
N SER A 54 -14.33 -20.13 4.95
CA SER A 54 -14.21 -18.98 5.86
C SER A 54 -13.81 -19.29 7.30
N ARG A 55 -13.29 -20.49 7.57
CA ARG A 55 -12.79 -20.87 8.91
C ARG A 55 -11.44 -20.22 9.14
N ILE A 56 -11.26 -19.67 10.35
CA ILE A 56 -9.95 -19.19 10.82
C ILE A 56 -8.95 -20.34 10.78
N VAL A 57 -7.77 -20.06 10.23
CA VAL A 57 -6.66 -21.01 10.13
C VAL A 57 -5.65 -20.68 11.22
N PRO A 58 -5.32 -21.63 12.12
CA PRO A 58 -4.24 -21.43 13.09
C PRO A 58 -2.94 -21.05 12.39
N PHE A 59 -2.25 -20.03 12.88
CA PHE A 59 -1.08 -19.49 12.18
C PHE A 59 0.06 -20.51 12.07
N GLU A 60 0.14 -21.44 13.02
CA GLU A 60 1.10 -22.55 13.05
C GLU A 60 1.03 -23.44 11.81
N ALA A 61 -0.12 -23.47 11.11
CA ALA A 61 -0.25 -24.18 9.84
C ALA A 61 0.69 -23.66 8.74
N PHE A 62 1.16 -22.41 8.87
CA PHE A 62 2.03 -21.75 7.91
C PHE A 62 3.53 -21.81 8.28
N GLN A 63 3.89 -22.37 9.43
CA GLN A 63 5.26 -22.34 9.96
C GLN A 63 6.31 -22.97 9.04
N SER A 64 5.97 -24.10 8.41
CA SER A 64 6.82 -24.82 7.46
C SER A 64 6.70 -24.30 6.02
N VAL A 65 5.72 -23.44 5.76
CA VAL A 65 5.40 -22.94 4.43
C VAL A 65 6.07 -21.59 4.22
N LEU A 66 6.00 -20.70 5.20
CA LEU A 66 6.56 -19.37 5.11
C LEU A 66 8.07 -19.37 5.32
N ASP A 67 8.70 -18.27 4.94
CA ASP A 67 10.06 -17.98 5.36
C ASP A 67 10.10 -17.87 6.90
N PRO A 68 11.08 -18.48 7.60
CA PRO A 68 11.12 -18.50 9.06
C PRO A 68 11.16 -17.11 9.72
N GLU A 69 11.87 -16.15 9.11
CA GLU A 69 11.96 -14.79 9.63
C GLU A 69 10.62 -14.09 9.46
N PHE A 70 10.03 -14.20 8.26
CA PHE A 70 8.70 -13.66 7.97
C PHE A 70 7.61 -14.25 8.88
N TYR A 71 7.64 -15.56 9.11
CA TYR A 71 6.73 -16.25 10.03
C TYR A 71 6.83 -15.66 11.44
N THR A 72 8.06 -15.50 11.95
CA THR A 72 8.29 -15.01 13.31
C THR A 72 7.78 -13.58 13.50
N VAL A 73 8.04 -12.70 12.52
CA VAL A 73 7.55 -11.31 12.55
C VAL A 73 6.02 -11.27 12.55
N MET A 74 5.37 -12.00 11.65
CA MET A 74 3.92 -11.99 11.54
C MET A 74 3.25 -12.65 12.75
N TYR A 75 3.81 -13.74 13.28
CA TYR A 75 3.30 -14.38 14.49
C TYR A 75 3.34 -13.45 15.70
N ASN A 76 4.45 -12.74 15.92
CA ASN A 76 4.55 -11.76 17.00
C ASN A 76 3.56 -10.61 16.84
N ARG A 77 3.35 -10.15 15.60
CA ARG A 77 2.37 -9.11 15.28
C ARG A 77 0.93 -9.57 15.53
N MET A 78 0.61 -10.84 15.24
CA MET A 78 -0.69 -11.41 15.58
C MET A 78 -0.90 -11.50 17.09
N LEU A 79 0.12 -11.94 17.85
CA LEU A 79 0.05 -11.94 19.32
C LEU A 79 -0.15 -10.53 19.89
N GLU A 80 0.47 -9.52 19.28
CA GLU A 80 0.24 -8.11 19.62
C GLU A 80 -1.22 -7.72 19.35
N TRP A 81 -1.73 -8.00 18.15
CA TRP A 81 -3.11 -7.67 17.77
C TRP A 81 -4.17 -8.39 18.61
N ASP A 82 -3.92 -9.64 18.98
CA ASP A 82 -4.78 -10.42 19.89
C ASP A 82 -4.74 -9.91 21.34
N THR A 83 -3.69 -9.16 21.71
CA THR A 83 -3.59 -8.56 23.04
C THR A 83 -4.37 -7.24 23.06
N PRO A 84 -5.28 -7.03 24.03
CA PRO A 84 -5.99 -5.76 24.18
C PRO A 84 -5.01 -4.59 24.25
N ALA A 85 -5.29 -3.50 23.54
CA ALA A 85 -4.37 -2.36 23.43
C ALA A 85 -3.93 -1.78 24.80
N THR A 86 -4.80 -1.84 25.80
CA THR A 86 -4.51 -1.41 27.19
C THR A 86 -3.51 -2.30 27.91
N GLU A 87 -3.39 -3.56 27.50
CA GLU A 87 -2.53 -4.58 28.11
C GLU A 87 -1.24 -4.83 27.31
N ARG A 88 -1.12 -4.23 26.12
CA ARG A 88 0.09 -4.32 25.30
C ARG A 88 1.26 -3.67 26.02
N LEU A 89 2.36 -4.41 26.07
CA LEU A 89 3.62 -3.97 26.67
C LEU A 89 4.73 -4.10 25.63
N PHE A 90 5.49 -3.03 25.43
CA PHE A 90 6.64 -2.99 24.54
C PHE A 90 7.91 -2.84 25.36
N CYS A 91 9.03 -3.33 24.84
CA CYS A 91 10.30 -3.24 25.53
C CYS A 91 10.73 -1.78 25.71
N ALA A 92 10.97 -1.36 26.95
CA ALA A 92 11.46 -0.03 27.29
C ALA A 92 12.86 0.30 26.74
N ASN A 93 13.62 -0.72 26.33
CA ASN A 93 14.89 -0.48 25.65
C ASN A 93 14.61 0.11 24.26
N THR A 94 15.03 1.36 24.08
CA THR A 94 14.84 2.16 22.86
C THR A 94 15.47 1.58 21.60
N HIS A 95 16.45 0.68 21.74
CA HIS A 95 17.03 -0.06 20.63
C HIS A 95 16.28 -1.36 20.29
N CYS A 96 15.40 -1.83 21.18
CA CYS A 96 14.65 -3.07 21.02
C CYS A 96 13.22 -2.79 20.60
N LEU A 97 12.44 -2.08 21.43
CA LEU A 97 11.04 -1.70 21.21
C LEU A 97 10.07 -2.85 20.83
N ASN A 98 10.52 -4.11 20.87
CA ASN A 98 9.71 -5.26 20.53
C ASN A 98 8.54 -5.42 21.50
N PHE A 99 7.40 -5.86 20.97
CA PHE A 99 6.26 -6.32 21.77
C PHE A 99 6.68 -7.45 22.72
N ILE A 100 6.25 -7.38 23.98
CA ILE A 100 6.50 -8.39 25.00
C ILE A 100 5.23 -9.21 25.22
N PRO A 101 5.16 -10.45 24.71
CA PRO A 101 3.94 -11.24 24.76
C PRO A 101 3.52 -11.56 26.20
N PRO A 102 2.22 -11.74 26.48
CA PRO A 102 1.71 -12.13 27.81
C PRO A 102 2.36 -13.37 28.42
N SER A 103 2.87 -14.28 27.57
CA SER A 103 3.55 -15.51 27.96
C SER A 103 5.00 -15.31 28.43
N ALA A 104 5.60 -14.14 28.25
CA ALA A 104 6.98 -13.91 28.63
C ALA A 104 7.16 -13.90 30.16
N PRO A 105 8.36 -14.23 30.68
CA PRO A 105 8.63 -14.26 32.12
C PRO A 105 8.24 -12.95 32.80
N THR A 106 7.56 -13.06 33.93
CA THR A 106 7.04 -11.92 34.67
C THR A 106 7.63 -11.85 36.06
N SER A 107 7.77 -10.62 36.56
CA SER A 107 7.99 -10.29 37.96
C SER A 107 6.72 -9.61 38.52
N SER A 108 6.73 -9.27 39.81
CA SER A 108 5.64 -8.52 40.44
C SER A 108 5.45 -7.10 39.89
N ARG A 109 6.46 -6.55 39.19
CA ARG A 109 6.50 -5.13 38.77
C ARG A 109 6.54 -4.96 37.25
N GLY A 110 6.88 -6.00 36.50
CA GLY A 110 7.14 -5.87 35.08
C GLY A 110 7.37 -7.22 34.38
N ARG A 111 7.49 -7.17 33.06
CA ARG A 111 7.69 -8.34 32.20
C ARG A 111 9.01 -8.26 31.45
N GLN A 112 9.68 -9.40 31.31
CA GLN A 112 10.96 -9.51 30.65
C GLN A 112 10.80 -9.66 29.13
N CYS A 113 11.53 -8.85 28.37
CA CYS A 113 11.64 -8.96 26.92
C CYS A 113 12.46 -10.21 26.55
N LEU A 114 11.91 -11.07 25.69
CA LEU A 114 12.57 -12.30 25.24
C LEU A 114 13.75 -12.04 24.29
N SER A 115 13.81 -10.87 23.65
CA SER A 115 14.86 -10.54 22.67
C SER A 115 16.13 -9.98 23.34
N CYS A 116 15.97 -9.12 24.35
CA CYS A 116 17.11 -8.41 24.96
C CYS A 116 17.19 -8.56 26.48
N ASN A 117 16.33 -9.38 27.10
CA ASN A 117 16.25 -9.64 28.54
C ASN A 117 15.94 -8.42 29.43
N ASN A 118 15.68 -7.25 28.84
CA ASN A 118 15.29 -6.05 29.58
C ASN A 118 13.89 -6.24 30.16
N THR A 119 13.67 -5.78 31.40
CA THR A 119 12.36 -5.90 32.05
C THR A 119 11.66 -4.55 31.99
N THR A 120 10.42 -4.52 31.51
CA THR A 120 9.61 -3.31 31.40
C THR A 120 8.54 -3.28 32.49
N CYS A 121 8.40 -2.14 33.17
CA CYS A 121 7.41 -1.93 34.22
C CYS A 121 5.99 -1.92 33.65
N PHE A 122 5.04 -2.57 34.32
CA PHE A 122 3.65 -2.58 33.89
C PHE A 122 2.96 -1.22 33.98
N ALA A 123 3.33 -0.41 34.97
CA ALA A 123 2.64 0.83 35.28
C ALA A 123 3.12 1.99 34.40
N CYS A 124 4.43 2.29 34.40
CA CYS A 124 4.98 3.41 33.64
C CYS A 124 5.49 3.03 32.24
N LYS A 125 5.54 1.74 31.90
CA LYS A 125 6.08 1.22 30.63
C LYS A 125 7.56 1.58 30.37
N GLN A 126 8.27 2.03 31.40
CA GLN A 126 9.73 2.27 31.39
C GLN A 126 10.50 1.05 31.89
N ASP A 127 11.84 1.16 31.94
CA ASP A 127 12.69 0.13 32.55
C ASP A 127 12.22 -0.21 33.97
N ALA A 128 12.23 -1.50 34.29
CA ALA A 128 11.78 -1.98 35.59
C ALA A 128 12.64 -1.39 36.71
N HIS A 129 11.97 -0.83 37.70
CA HIS A 129 12.61 -0.15 38.81
C HIS A 129 11.98 -0.56 40.16
N ASN A 130 12.73 -0.28 41.23
CA ASN A 130 12.24 -0.42 42.60
C ASN A 130 11.53 0.88 43.04
N GLY A 131 10.65 0.82 44.04
CA GLY A 131 9.88 2.00 44.50
C GLY A 131 8.70 2.41 43.59
N ALA A 132 8.08 3.56 43.86
CA ALA A 132 6.99 4.07 43.02
C ALA A 132 7.51 4.52 41.64
N CYS A 133 6.65 4.50 40.62
CA CYS A 133 7.01 5.07 39.32
C CYS A 133 7.28 6.57 39.48
N ALA A 134 8.37 7.03 38.87
CA ALA A 134 8.59 8.46 38.73
C ALA A 134 7.42 9.04 37.91
N GLU A 135 6.90 10.18 38.36
CA GLU A 135 5.93 10.91 37.57
C GLU A 135 6.62 11.45 36.32
N ASP A 136 6.03 11.20 35.16
CA ASP A 136 6.52 11.74 33.91
C ASP A 136 6.03 13.18 33.77
N GLU A 137 6.83 14.12 34.26
CA GLU A 137 6.56 15.56 34.14
C GLU A 137 6.46 16.01 32.68
N GLY A 138 7.18 15.37 31.76
CA GLY A 138 7.09 15.65 30.33
C GLY A 138 5.73 15.25 29.76
N LEU A 139 5.24 14.06 30.12
CA LEU A 139 3.89 13.62 29.76
C LEU A 139 2.81 14.52 30.37
N LYS A 140 2.97 14.93 31.65
CA LYS A 140 2.04 15.88 32.27
C LYS A 140 2.00 17.20 31.52
N GLU A 141 3.17 17.73 31.17
CA GLU A 141 3.24 19.00 30.45
C GLU A 141 2.66 18.87 29.04
N ALA A 142 2.93 17.77 28.33
CA ALA A 142 2.32 17.49 27.04
C ALA A 142 0.79 17.36 27.12
N ILE A 143 0.26 16.72 28.16
CA ILE A 143 -1.19 16.65 28.40
C ILE A 143 -1.74 18.05 28.67
N LYS A 144 -1.08 18.88 29.48
CA LYS A 144 -1.54 20.27 29.73
C LYS A 144 -1.55 21.11 28.46
N VAL A 145 -0.51 21.03 27.65
CA VAL A 145 -0.42 21.74 26.36
C VAL A 145 -1.55 21.27 25.46
N SER A 146 -1.75 19.96 25.33
CA SER A 146 -2.83 19.44 24.50
C SER A 146 -4.22 19.84 25.04
N GLN A 147 -4.42 19.88 26.36
CA GLN A 147 -5.66 20.38 26.97
C GLN A 147 -5.91 21.87 26.68
N ALA A 148 -4.86 22.69 26.61
CA ALA A 148 -4.99 24.08 26.21
C ALA A 148 -5.47 24.22 24.75
N ASP A 149 -5.10 23.26 23.89
CA ASP A 149 -5.52 23.18 22.49
C ASP A 149 -6.84 22.40 22.30
N GLY A 150 -7.59 22.12 23.37
CA GLY A 150 -8.88 21.42 23.31
C GLY A 150 -8.80 19.89 23.26
N GLY A 151 -7.63 19.31 23.52
CA GLY A 151 -7.42 17.87 23.65
C GLY A 151 -7.84 17.32 25.02
N MET A 152 -8.38 16.10 25.04
CA MET A 152 -8.81 15.44 26.28
C MET A 152 -8.19 14.04 26.38
N PRO A 153 -7.52 13.69 27.50
CA PRO A 153 -7.08 12.32 27.73
C PRO A 153 -8.30 11.41 27.93
N CYS A 154 -8.32 10.28 27.25
CA CYS A 154 -9.36 9.26 27.45
C CYS A 154 -9.37 8.81 28.92
N PRO A 155 -10.52 8.86 29.62
CA PRO A 155 -10.63 8.45 31.02
C PRO A 155 -10.19 7.00 31.28
N ARG A 156 -10.27 6.14 30.25
CA ARG A 156 -9.96 4.72 30.36
C ARG A 156 -8.52 4.37 29.96
N CYS A 157 -8.02 4.90 28.85
CA CYS A 157 -6.70 4.51 28.30
C CYS A 157 -5.63 5.60 28.39
N GLY A 158 -5.99 6.82 28.76
CA GLY A 158 -5.06 7.96 28.90
C GLY A 158 -4.57 8.54 27.57
N THR A 159 -4.89 7.92 26.42
CA THR A 159 -4.57 8.47 25.10
C THR A 159 -5.24 9.83 24.94
N VAL A 160 -4.47 10.84 24.53
CA VAL A 160 -5.00 12.18 24.30
C VAL A 160 -5.73 12.21 22.97
N ILE A 161 -7.01 12.59 23.02
CA ILE A 161 -7.89 12.66 21.87
C ILE A 161 -8.10 14.14 21.54
N MET A 162 -7.88 14.49 20.27
CA MET A 162 -8.21 15.81 19.73
C MET A 162 -9.54 15.73 19.00
N ARG A 163 -10.38 16.75 19.15
CA ARG A 163 -11.59 16.91 18.32
C ARG A 163 -11.41 18.09 17.39
N ASN A 164 -11.48 17.83 16.08
CA ASN A 164 -11.42 18.85 15.04
C ASN A 164 -12.83 19.40 14.71
N GLY A 165 -13.54 19.88 15.74
CA GLY A 165 -14.93 20.34 15.63
C GLY A 165 -15.98 19.22 15.58
N GLY A 166 -17.25 19.60 15.47
CA GLY A 166 -18.37 18.67 15.37
C GLY A 166 -18.81 18.04 16.71
N CYS A 167 -19.30 16.80 16.64
CA CYS A 167 -19.93 16.12 17.78
C CYS A 167 -18.97 15.95 18.96
N GLN A 168 -19.46 16.20 20.18
CA GLN A 168 -18.72 15.98 21.42
C GLN A 168 -18.62 14.50 21.85
N HIS A 169 -19.28 13.58 21.16
CA HIS A 169 -19.18 12.13 21.39
C HIS A 169 -17.90 11.58 20.77
N ILE A 170 -17.01 11.06 21.61
CA ILE A 170 -15.93 10.20 21.14
C ILE A 170 -16.47 8.78 21.05
N SER A 171 -16.74 8.35 19.81
CA SER A 171 -17.02 6.95 19.54
C SER A 171 -15.79 6.12 19.90
N GLY A 172 -16.00 5.04 20.63
CA GLY A 172 -14.94 4.08 20.95
C GLY A 172 -14.25 3.60 19.68
N ASN A 173 -13.03 3.11 19.84
CA ASN A 173 -12.05 2.66 18.82
C ASN A 173 -10.83 3.58 18.63
N HIS A 174 -10.56 4.51 19.56
CA HIS A 174 -9.28 5.21 19.58
C HIS A 174 -8.19 4.27 20.12
N TYR A 175 -7.18 3.95 19.31
CA TYR A 175 -6.05 3.09 19.69
C TYR A 175 -6.49 1.75 20.33
N GLY A 176 -7.54 1.12 19.79
CA GLY A 176 -8.11 -0.14 20.30
C GLY A 176 -8.90 -0.02 21.62
N CYS A 177 -9.11 1.19 22.15
CA CYS A 177 -9.95 1.43 23.31
C CYS A 177 -11.42 1.57 22.90
N THR A 178 -12.30 0.71 23.42
CA THR A 178 -13.75 0.72 23.12
C THR A 178 -14.57 1.68 23.98
N HIS A 179 -13.92 2.57 24.72
CA HIS A 179 -14.61 3.48 25.65
C HIS A 179 -15.24 4.66 24.91
N GLU A 180 -16.49 4.96 25.23
CA GLU A 180 -17.24 6.09 24.70
C GLU A 180 -17.45 7.15 25.78
N PHE A 181 -17.07 8.38 25.49
CA PHE A 181 -17.13 9.48 26.45
C PHE A 181 -17.37 10.82 25.76
N CYS A 182 -17.80 11.81 26.52
CA CYS A 182 -17.89 13.20 26.08
C CYS A 182 -16.50 13.87 26.14
N ILE A 183 -16.02 14.44 25.03
CA ILE A 183 -14.69 15.09 25.02
C ILE A 183 -14.65 16.37 25.87
N LEU A 184 -15.78 17.05 26.07
CA LEU A 184 -15.83 18.31 26.82
C LEU A 184 -15.71 18.09 28.33
N CYS A 185 -16.44 17.12 28.87
CA CYS A 185 -16.51 16.88 30.32
C CYS A 185 -15.85 15.58 30.79
N GLY A 186 -15.39 14.73 29.87
CA GLY A 186 -14.74 13.46 30.20
C GLY A 186 -15.66 12.37 30.77
N SER A 187 -16.98 12.61 30.88
CA SER A 187 -17.92 11.63 31.44
C SER A 187 -18.33 10.57 30.41
N ASP A 188 -18.70 9.38 30.89
CA ASP A 188 -19.28 8.30 30.07
C ASP A 188 -20.40 8.86 29.18
N TRP A 189 -20.38 8.49 27.89
CA TRP A 189 -21.33 9.07 26.92
C TRP A 189 -22.79 8.81 27.31
N LYS A 190 -23.09 7.61 27.79
CA LYS A 190 -24.43 7.21 28.27
C LYS A 190 -24.99 8.10 29.38
N ASP A 191 -24.13 8.75 30.17
CA ASP A 191 -24.52 9.56 31.32
C ASP A 191 -24.57 11.06 30.96
N CYS A 192 -23.74 11.49 30.01
CA CYS A 192 -23.69 12.88 29.55
C CYS A 192 -24.69 13.17 28.42
N LEU A 193 -24.73 12.31 27.39
CA LEU A 193 -25.52 12.47 26.16
C LEU A 193 -25.39 13.86 25.51
N GLY A 194 -24.25 14.53 25.72
CA GLY A 194 -23.99 15.87 25.22
C GLY A 194 -24.75 17.00 25.92
N SER A 195 -25.18 16.78 27.17
CA SER A 195 -25.89 17.78 27.99
C SER A 195 -25.02 18.35 29.12
N CYS A 196 -23.69 18.20 29.03
CA CYS A 196 -22.78 18.74 30.03
C CYS A 196 -22.76 20.28 30.02
N PRO A 197 -22.45 20.93 31.17
CA PRO A 197 -22.42 22.40 31.28
C PRO A 197 -21.58 23.10 30.20
N GLU A 198 -20.53 22.44 29.73
CA GLU A 198 -19.60 22.93 28.72
C GLU A 198 -20.19 22.96 27.30
N SER A 199 -21.29 22.22 27.05
CA SER A 199 -21.86 22.04 25.72
C SER A 199 -22.34 23.34 25.08
N ALA A 200 -22.90 24.25 25.89
CA ALA A 200 -23.38 25.54 25.40
C ALA A 200 -22.23 26.45 24.95
N ALA A 201 -21.21 26.57 25.79
CA ALA A 201 -20.02 27.37 25.48
C ALA A 201 -19.26 26.82 24.26
N ASP A 202 -19.23 25.49 24.11
CA ASP A 202 -18.63 24.86 22.93
C ASP A 202 -19.44 25.11 21.65
N ALA A 203 -20.77 25.06 21.72
CA ALA A 203 -21.62 25.39 20.58
C ALA A 203 -21.40 26.83 20.10
N ASP A 204 -21.29 27.78 21.04
CA ASP A 204 -20.98 29.18 20.73
C ASP A 204 -19.60 29.33 20.07
N ARG A 205 -18.58 28.62 20.59
CA ARG A 205 -17.23 28.63 19.99
C ARG A 205 -17.22 28.07 18.57
N VAL A 206 -17.86 26.92 18.35
CA VAL A 206 -17.93 26.29 17.02
C VAL A 206 -18.72 27.17 16.04
N GLN A 207 -19.74 27.89 16.50
CA GLN A 207 -20.46 28.83 15.66
C GLN A 207 -19.57 30.02 15.29
N ALA A 208 -18.84 30.59 16.24
CA ALA A 208 -17.91 31.69 15.97
C ALA A 208 -16.81 31.29 14.97
N GLU A 209 -16.25 30.08 15.10
CA GLU A 209 -15.25 29.55 14.15
C GLU A 209 -15.81 29.43 12.73
N ARG A 210 -17.08 29.04 12.58
CA ARG A 210 -17.75 28.98 11.28
C ARG A 210 -18.05 30.36 10.70
N ASP A 211 -18.42 31.30 11.56
CA ASP A 211 -18.71 32.67 11.14
C ASP A 211 -17.40 33.34 10.65
N ASP A 212 -16.28 33.13 11.35
CA ASP A 212 -14.93 33.59 10.94
C ASP A 212 -14.47 32.95 9.61
N GLU A 213 -14.73 31.66 9.37
CA GLU A 213 -14.47 31.00 8.07
C GLU A 213 -15.39 31.53 6.95
N SER A 214 -16.60 31.98 7.27
CA SER A 214 -17.53 32.53 6.28
C SER A 214 -17.21 34.00 5.92
N ASP A 215 -16.57 34.73 6.84
CA ASP A 215 -16.11 36.10 6.66
C ASP A 215 -14.68 36.18 6.08
N SER A 216 -13.95 35.06 5.99
CA SER A 216 -12.84 34.95 5.05
C SER A 216 -13.40 34.85 3.64
N GLU A 217 -13.81 36.01 3.13
CA GLU A 217 -14.13 36.26 1.74
C GLU A 217 -13.09 35.56 0.84
N ASP A 218 -13.50 34.48 0.17
CA ASP A 218 -12.88 33.91 -1.04
C ASP A 218 -12.91 34.94 -2.21
N ASP A 219 -12.77 36.24 -1.92
CA ASP A 219 -12.95 37.35 -2.86
C ASP A 219 -11.71 37.58 -3.74
N ASP A 220 -10.61 36.86 -3.52
CA ASP A 220 -9.37 36.99 -4.30
C ASP A 220 -9.04 35.75 -5.16
N VAL A 221 -9.93 34.76 -5.26
CA VAL A 221 -9.71 33.60 -6.15
C VAL A 221 -10.22 33.92 -7.57
N ASP A 222 -9.31 34.36 -8.45
CA ASP A 222 -9.60 34.56 -9.88
C ASP A 222 -9.75 33.20 -10.60
N TRP A 223 -10.95 32.65 -10.55
CA TRP A 223 -11.32 31.40 -11.23
C TRP A 223 -11.11 31.45 -12.75
N GLU A 224 -11.20 32.64 -13.37
CA GLU A 224 -10.89 32.77 -14.80
C GLU A 224 -9.38 32.61 -15.06
N ALA A 225 -8.51 33.15 -14.20
CA ALA A 225 -7.07 32.94 -14.31
C ALA A 225 -6.68 31.46 -14.12
N ILE A 226 -7.32 30.75 -13.19
CA ILE A 226 -7.10 29.32 -12.98
C ILE A 226 -7.50 28.51 -14.22
N GLN A 227 -8.68 28.80 -14.79
CA GLN A 227 -9.14 28.14 -16.03
C GLN A 227 -8.21 28.42 -17.21
N ARG A 228 -7.75 29.67 -17.36
CA ARG A 228 -6.75 30.03 -18.39
C ARG A 228 -5.44 29.26 -18.21
N ALA A 229 -4.95 29.13 -16.98
CA ALA A 229 -3.71 28.41 -16.69
C ALA A 229 -3.84 26.91 -16.97
N GLN A 230 -4.97 26.29 -16.64
CA GLN A 230 -5.25 24.88 -16.96
C GLN A 230 -5.32 24.66 -18.46
N GLN A 231 -6.05 25.50 -19.19
CA GLN A 231 -6.16 25.42 -20.64
C GLN A 231 -4.81 25.63 -21.34
N GLN A 232 -4.00 26.57 -20.83
CA GLN A 232 -2.65 26.80 -21.34
C GLN A 232 -1.73 25.60 -21.11
N ALA A 233 -1.82 24.94 -19.95
CA ALA A 233 -1.04 23.75 -19.63
C ALA A 233 -1.41 22.56 -20.53
N GLU A 234 -2.70 22.36 -20.81
CA GLU A 234 -3.18 21.32 -21.73
C GLU A 234 -2.67 21.54 -23.16
N LEU A 235 -2.70 22.79 -23.64
CA LEU A 235 -2.14 23.17 -24.94
C LEU A 235 -0.62 23.00 -25.00
N ASP A 236 0.09 23.30 -23.91
CA ASP A 236 1.53 23.10 -23.83
C ASP A 236 1.92 21.62 -23.78
N GLU A 237 1.13 20.78 -23.12
CA GLU A 237 1.30 19.32 -23.14
C GLU A 237 1.07 18.76 -24.55
N GLU A 238 0.01 19.18 -25.24
CA GLU A 238 -0.27 18.78 -26.62
C GLU A 238 0.84 19.26 -27.58
N ARG A 239 1.34 20.48 -27.39
CA ARG A 239 2.47 21.03 -28.16
C ARG A 239 3.76 20.25 -27.93
N LEU A 240 4.06 19.89 -26.67
CA LEU A 240 5.24 19.10 -26.32
C LEU A 240 5.14 17.67 -26.86
N ALA A 241 3.96 17.05 -26.82
CA ALA A 241 3.68 15.75 -27.44
C ALA A 241 3.82 15.80 -28.97
N GLY A 242 3.36 16.88 -29.61
CA GLY A 242 3.58 17.11 -31.05
C GLY A 242 5.05 17.33 -31.41
N GLN A 243 5.80 18.05 -30.57
CA GLN A 243 7.24 18.27 -30.75
C GLN A 243 8.07 17.01 -30.51
N SER A 244 7.69 16.16 -29.54
CA SER A 244 8.35 14.87 -29.32
C SER A 244 8.09 13.90 -30.47
N LEU A 245 6.86 13.85 -31.01
CA LEU A 245 6.56 13.13 -32.25
C LEU A 245 7.40 13.65 -33.41
N ALA A 246 7.43 14.97 -33.64
CA ALA A 246 8.22 15.57 -34.72
C ALA A 246 9.72 15.29 -34.57
N ALA A 247 10.24 15.28 -33.34
CA ALA A 247 11.62 14.90 -33.05
C ALA A 247 11.89 13.41 -33.33
N GLU A 248 10.97 12.51 -32.95
CA GLU A 248 11.04 11.08 -33.27
C GLU A 248 10.97 10.81 -34.78
N TYR A 249 10.15 11.54 -35.54
CA TYR A 249 10.01 11.42 -36.99
C TYR A 249 11.12 12.11 -37.79
N SER A 250 11.79 13.13 -37.23
CA SER A 250 12.98 13.73 -37.84
C SER A 250 14.24 12.86 -37.71
N GLY A 251 14.21 11.84 -36.85
CA GLY A 251 15.37 11.03 -36.49
C GLY A 251 15.60 9.77 -37.33
N ARG A 252 14.66 9.30 -38.16
CA ARG A 252 14.83 8.10 -39.00
C ARG A 252 14.08 8.17 -40.33
N ASP A 253 14.86 8.22 -41.42
CA ASP A 253 14.53 7.86 -42.81
C ASP A 253 13.30 8.52 -43.49
N MET A 254 13.47 9.77 -43.91
CA MET A 254 12.58 10.47 -44.86
C MET A 254 12.60 9.86 -46.28
N LEU A 255 13.61 9.06 -46.64
CA LEU A 255 13.77 8.52 -48.01
C LEU A 255 12.98 7.21 -48.26
N LEU A 256 12.61 6.47 -47.21
CA LEU A 256 11.83 5.23 -47.37
C LEU A 256 10.32 5.51 -47.49
N TYR A 257 9.83 6.61 -46.90
CA TYR A 257 8.41 6.95 -46.92
C TYR A 257 7.95 7.53 -48.26
N GLU A 258 8.78 8.33 -48.95
CA GLU A 258 8.43 8.81 -50.30
C GLU A 258 8.38 7.65 -51.32
N GLU A 259 9.29 6.67 -51.22
CA GLU A 259 9.23 5.46 -52.06
C GLU A 259 8.00 4.61 -51.74
N LEU A 260 7.63 4.47 -50.46
CA LEU A 260 6.46 3.67 -50.05
C LEU A 260 5.13 4.33 -50.46
N ILE A 261 5.01 5.67 -50.31
CA ILE A 261 3.83 6.43 -50.75
C ILE A 261 3.72 6.40 -52.27
N ALA A 262 4.85 6.50 -53.01
CA ALA A 262 4.86 6.33 -54.46
C ALA A 262 4.41 4.92 -54.88
N HIS A 263 4.86 3.87 -54.21
CA HIS A 263 4.45 2.49 -54.49
C HIS A 263 2.97 2.25 -54.18
N LEU A 264 2.44 2.79 -53.07
CA LEU A 264 1.02 2.72 -52.72
C LEU A 264 0.16 3.50 -53.73
N HIS A 265 0.59 4.69 -54.16
CA HIS A 265 -0.11 5.43 -55.23
C HIS A 265 -0.13 4.67 -56.55
N ILE A 266 0.99 4.04 -56.95
CA ILE A 266 1.05 3.19 -58.15
C ILE A 266 0.09 1.99 -58.01
N MET A 267 0.07 1.32 -56.85
CA MET A 267 -0.85 0.19 -56.61
C MET A 267 -2.32 0.61 -56.67
N VAL A 268 -2.67 1.78 -56.13
CA VAL A 268 -4.05 2.31 -56.19
C VAL A 268 -4.44 2.66 -57.63
N ILE A 269 -3.54 3.24 -58.43
CA ILE A 269 -3.78 3.55 -59.85
C ILE A 269 -3.96 2.26 -60.66
N VAL A 270 -3.07 1.26 -60.48
CA VAL A 270 -3.16 -0.04 -61.15
C VAL A 270 -4.44 -0.79 -60.75
N HIS A 271 -4.84 -0.71 -59.49
CA HIS A 271 -6.09 -1.32 -59.03
C HIS A 271 -7.32 -0.59 -59.58
N ALA A 272 -7.29 0.74 -59.69
CA ALA A 272 -8.35 1.52 -60.32
C ALA A 272 -8.49 1.21 -61.83
N GLU A 273 -7.37 1.04 -62.55
CA GLU A 273 -7.39 0.62 -63.96
C GLU A 273 -7.88 -0.83 -64.15
N TYR A 274 -7.53 -1.72 -63.22
CA TYR A 274 -8.01 -3.10 -63.20
C TYR A 274 -9.52 -3.17 -62.97
N LEU A 275 -10.06 -2.36 -62.04
CA LEU A 275 -11.49 -2.28 -61.77
C LEU A 275 -12.27 -1.58 -62.90
N ALA A 276 -11.67 -0.62 -63.60
CA ALA A 276 -12.29 0.09 -64.72
C ALA A 276 -12.50 -0.77 -65.98
N ARG A 277 -11.79 -1.90 -66.14
CA ARG A 277 -11.86 -2.72 -67.37
C ARG A 277 -12.89 -3.85 -67.37
N GLY A 278 -13.63 -4.06 -66.28
CA GLY A 278 -14.73 -5.04 -66.21
C GLY A 278 -14.31 -6.50 -66.43
N PRO A 279 -15.14 -7.49 -66.04
CA PRO A 279 -14.67 -8.86 -65.90
C PRO A 279 -14.76 -9.62 -67.22
N LEU A 280 -13.64 -9.80 -67.90
CA LEU A 280 -13.48 -10.84 -68.90
C LEU A 280 -12.21 -11.68 -68.65
N VAL A 281 -12.49 -12.92 -68.22
CA VAL A 281 -11.76 -14.17 -68.49
C VAL A 281 -10.58 -14.53 -67.54
N ARG A 282 -10.84 -15.60 -66.78
CA ARG A 282 -9.88 -16.55 -66.18
C ARG A 282 -8.75 -16.92 -67.14
N THR A 283 -7.49 -16.81 -66.71
CA THR A 283 -6.51 -17.92 -66.70
C THR A 283 -5.17 -17.50 -66.08
N HIS A 284 -4.66 -18.36 -65.18
CA HIS A 284 -3.27 -18.53 -64.73
C HIS A 284 -2.46 -17.30 -64.20
N ILE A 285 -2.32 -17.23 -62.87
CA ILE A 285 -1.08 -16.77 -62.22
C ILE A 285 -0.66 -17.82 -61.19
N THR A 286 -0.16 -18.94 -61.69
CA THR A 286 0.98 -19.61 -61.06
C THR A 286 2.21 -18.93 -61.66
N ASP A 287 2.75 -17.87 -61.03
CA ASP A 287 4.11 -17.33 -61.29
C ASP A 287 4.45 -16.03 -60.49
N ILE A 288 4.15 -15.97 -59.18
CA ILE A 288 4.82 -14.99 -58.28
C ILE A 288 5.32 -15.70 -57.00
N ALA A 289 5.93 -16.89 -57.18
CA ALA A 289 6.67 -17.57 -56.12
C ALA A 289 8.20 -17.38 -56.26
N HIS A 290 8.65 -16.55 -57.20
CA HIS A 290 10.07 -16.36 -57.50
C HIS A 290 10.68 -15.00 -57.11
N LEU A 291 9.90 -14.05 -56.58
CA LEU A 291 10.41 -12.73 -56.17
C LEU A 291 10.64 -12.55 -54.66
N VAL A 292 10.38 -13.57 -53.84
CA VAL A 292 10.73 -13.55 -52.41
C VAL A 292 11.50 -14.82 -52.06
N ARG A 293 12.81 -14.81 -52.28
CA ARG A 293 13.73 -15.72 -51.58
C ARG A 293 14.37 -14.96 -50.41
N PRO A 294 14.34 -15.48 -49.18
CA PRO A 294 15.19 -14.98 -48.10
C PRO A 294 16.66 -15.33 -48.42
N ALA A 295 17.55 -14.34 -48.29
CA ALA A 295 18.98 -14.56 -48.38
C ALA A 295 19.50 -15.10 -47.04
N ASP A 296 19.65 -16.42 -46.92
CA ASP A 296 20.56 -17.03 -45.96
C ASP A 296 21.76 -17.59 -46.73
N THR A 297 22.95 -17.01 -46.49
CA THR A 297 24.25 -17.71 -46.44
C THR A 297 25.37 -16.67 -46.26
N TYR A 298 26.11 -16.76 -45.15
CA TYR A 298 27.55 -17.06 -45.19
C TYR A 298 28.11 -17.27 -43.78
N GLY A 299 28.32 -18.55 -43.43
CA GLY A 299 29.20 -18.94 -42.35
C GLY A 299 30.61 -19.24 -42.86
N SER A 300 31.61 -18.65 -42.18
CA SER A 300 32.97 -19.16 -41.93
C SER A 300 33.97 -19.31 -43.10
N ARG A 301 35.09 -18.59 -43.03
CA ARG A 301 36.43 -19.15 -42.69
C ARG A 301 37.57 -18.11 -42.65
N ARG A 302 38.23 -18.09 -41.49
CA ARG A 302 39.66 -17.88 -41.13
C ARG A 302 40.65 -17.32 -42.18
N GLY A 303 41.40 -16.30 -41.76
CA GLY A 303 42.73 -15.94 -42.29
C GLY A 303 43.59 -15.29 -41.20
N SER A 304 44.67 -15.95 -40.79
CA SER A 304 45.64 -15.55 -39.76
C SER A 304 46.70 -14.58 -40.28
N LEU A 305 47.10 -13.57 -39.51
CA LEU A 305 48.43 -12.97 -39.58
C LEU A 305 49.00 -12.68 -38.18
N ARG A 306 50.28 -13.04 -38.02
CA ARG A 306 51.07 -13.05 -36.77
C ARG A 306 51.63 -11.67 -36.41
N ARG A 307 51.72 -11.45 -35.08
CA ARG A 307 52.76 -10.77 -34.28
C ARG A 307 53.35 -9.42 -34.76
N ARG A 308 53.37 -8.46 -33.82
CA ARG A 308 54.61 -7.87 -33.27
C ARG A 308 54.41 -7.37 -31.82
N ARG A 309 55.29 -7.81 -30.92
CA ARG A 309 55.63 -7.17 -29.64
C ARG A 309 56.51 -5.94 -29.91
N ARG A 310 56.35 -4.87 -29.13
CA ARG A 310 57.41 -4.15 -28.36
C ARG A 310 56.79 -2.93 -27.66
N VAL A 311 56.94 -2.84 -26.33
CA VAL A 311 57.75 -1.86 -25.57
C VAL A 311 57.01 -0.50 -25.51
N GLN A 312 56.50 -0.05 -24.37
CA GLN A 312 57.15 0.24 -23.08
C GLN A 312 56.24 -0.08 -21.91
#